data_AF-A0A2S7IFW0-F1
#
_entry.id   AF-A0A2S7IFW0-F1
#
_cell.length_a   1.000
_cell.length_b   1.000
_cell.length_c   1.000
_cell.angle_alpha   90.00
_cell.angle_beta   90.00
_cell.angle_gamma   90.00
#
_symmetry.space_group_name_H-M   'P 1'
#
loop_
_entity.id
_entity.type
_entity.pdbx_description
1 polymer ?
#
loop_
_entity_poly.entity_id
_entity_poly.type
_entity_poly.pdbx_seq_one_letter_code
_entity_poly.pdbx_strand_id
1 'polypeptide(L)'
;MRKSFLLLVLSLLAFTSFAQQVKKRKPVRKKGTVTVKAPAASQTALDAHPLQAGQAFAYDVVKGTLSKTDAADAEKRYADSYTLTLNAGEEVRLEVASDWYRVSFSLETPDKQVTTQTDHEEFPGFSIQKLKYTVPASGTYTLRISSTDPNQTGDYLIRKYLLPSESVLPAETASFCDRIHFLLAQHQDHFSRIKGKKTRTDKKAGITEHYQTAFAFLPGKPSEILLETEQEKMKYQTILAEFPTKEQALQVHKEYIQQMKTCLDGWQSDEFSGEKFQEFSMSSYTDFLTLTLREAGKKKYQVVLGLD
;
A
#
# COMPACT_ATOMS: atom_id res chain seq x y z
N MET A 1 95.39 -18.37 1.87
CA MET A 1 94.69 -17.28 1.15
C MET A 1 93.86 -17.90 0.02
N ARG A 2 92.65 -17.38 -0.18
CA ARG A 2 91.50 -17.88 -0.98
C ARG A 2 91.81 -18.38 -2.41
N LYS A 3 91.09 -19.44 -2.82
CA LYS A 3 90.17 -19.58 -4.00
C LYS A 3 90.05 -21.07 -4.37
N SER A 4 88.99 -21.74 -3.93
CA SER A 4 87.73 -22.03 -4.67
C SER A 4 87.89 -23.09 -5.76
N PHE A 5 87.55 -24.33 -5.40
CA PHE A 5 87.31 -25.46 -6.30
C PHE A 5 85.88 -25.42 -6.83
N LEU A 6 85.73 -25.59 -8.15
CA LEU A 6 84.48 -25.68 -8.88
C LEU A 6 83.90 -27.09 -8.69
N LEU A 7 82.64 -27.22 -8.25
CA LEU A 7 81.89 -28.48 -8.25
C LEU A 7 80.53 -28.23 -8.89
N LEU A 8 80.33 -28.89 -10.03
CA LEU A 8 79.15 -28.85 -10.89
C LEU A 8 78.06 -29.73 -10.25
N VAL A 9 76.89 -29.17 -9.94
CA VAL A 9 75.72 -29.93 -9.46
C VAL A 9 74.56 -29.75 -10.44
N LEU A 10 74.13 -30.87 -11.01
CA LEU A 10 73.01 -31.02 -11.93
C LEU A 10 71.79 -31.46 -11.11
N SER A 11 70.73 -30.66 -11.03
CA SER A 11 69.47 -31.07 -10.39
C SER A 11 68.28 -30.89 -11.35
N LEU A 12 67.78 -32.02 -11.86
CA LEU A 12 66.51 -32.14 -12.58
C LEU A 12 65.34 -32.01 -11.60
N LEU A 13 64.42 -31.08 -11.87
CA LEU A 13 63.13 -30.94 -11.22
C LEU A 13 62.09 -31.80 -11.95
N ALA A 14 61.58 -32.83 -11.30
CA ALA A 14 60.41 -33.59 -11.74
C ALA A 14 59.15 -33.02 -11.06
N PHE A 15 58.21 -32.51 -11.84
CA PHE A 15 56.88 -32.11 -11.38
C PHE A 15 55.97 -33.34 -11.31
N THR A 16 55.56 -33.74 -10.10
CA THR A 16 54.49 -34.71 -9.90
C THR A 16 53.14 -34.00 -9.77
N SER A 17 52.28 -34.20 -10.77
CA SER A 17 50.89 -33.73 -10.78
C SER A 17 50.04 -34.54 -9.78
N PHE A 18 49.46 -33.88 -8.80
CA PHE A 18 48.51 -34.48 -7.85
C PHE A 18 47.19 -34.85 -8.57
N ALA A 19 46.83 -36.13 -8.54
CA ALA A 19 45.54 -36.63 -8.98
C ALA A 19 44.43 -36.26 -7.98
N GLN A 20 43.40 -35.56 -8.46
CA GLN A 20 42.23 -35.16 -7.66
C GLN A 20 41.18 -36.28 -7.69
N GLN A 21 40.86 -36.86 -6.53
CA GLN A 21 39.83 -37.90 -6.41
C GLN A 21 38.42 -37.35 -6.71
N VAL A 22 37.75 -37.93 -7.71
CA VAL A 22 36.37 -37.64 -8.08
C VAL A 22 35.41 -38.18 -7.02
N LYS A 23 34.73 -37.30 -6.28
CA LYS A 23 33.59 -37.68 -5.43
C LYS A 23 32.39 -38.07 -6.29
N LYS A 24 31.82 -39.25 -6.04
CA LYS A 24 30.64 -39.83 -6.71
C LYS A 24 29.41 -38.91 -6.60
N ARG A 25 28.75 -38.61 -7.72
CA ARG A 25 27.47 -37.89 -7.79
C ARG A 25 26.33 -38.77 -7.26
N LYS A 26 25.47 -38.21 -6.39
CA LYS A 26 24.18 -38.81 -5.99
C LYS A 26 23.13 -38.64 -7.11
N PRO A 27 22.11 -39.52 -7.21
CA PRO A 27 21.24 -39.59 -8.38
C PRO A 27 20.28 -38.39 -8.48
N VAL A 28 20.06 -37.92 -9.72
CA VAL A 28 19.10 -36.89 -10.08
C VAL A 28 17.68 -37.45 -9.94
N ARG A 29 16.90 -36.96 -8.97
CA ARG A 29 15.44 -37.11 -9.02
C ARG A 29 14.92 -36.24 -10.17
N LYS A 30 14.29 -36.86 -11.17
CA LYS A 30 13.57 -36.16 -12.25
C LYS A 30 12.57 -35.20 -11.60
N LYS A 31 12.78 -33.89 -11.77
CA LYS A 31 11.73 -32.90 -11.50
C LYS A 31 10.66 -33.15 -12.54
N GLY A 32 9.48 -33.60 -12.08
CA GLY A 32 8.28 -33.56 -12.91
C GLY A 32 8.10 -32.13 -13.43
N THR A 33 7.72 -32.02 -14.69
CA THR A 33 7.33 -30.74 -15.28
C THR A 33 6.10 -30.25 -14.51
N VAL A 34 6.28 -29.27 -13.63
CA VAL A 34 5.16 -28.53 -13.10
C VAL A 34 4.82 -27.50 -14.16
N THR A 35 3.79 -27.79 -14.95
CA THR A 35 3.08 -26.73 -15.67
C THR A 35 2.31 -25.95 -14.60
N VAL A 36 2.92 -24.89 -14.06
CA VAL A 36 2.15 -23.88 -13.34
C VAL A 36 1.45 -23.08 -14.43
N LYS A 37 0.20 -23.42 -14.72
CA LYS A 37 -0.70 -22.48 -15.37
C LYS A 37 -0.83 -21.34 -14.36
N ALA A 38 -0.24 -20.18 -14.69
CA ALA A 38 -0.50 -18.97 -13.91
C ALA A 38 -2.02 -18.84 -13.78
N PRO A 39 -2.55 -18.58 -12.58
CA PRO A 39 -3.96 -18.26 -12.47
C PRO A 39 -4.16 -17.07 -13.41
N ALA A 40 -5.03 -17.21 -14.41
CA ALA A 40 -5.62 -16.03 -15.02
C ALA A 40 -6.09 -15.18 -13.84
N ALA A 41 -5.74 -13.88 -13.81
CA ALA A 41 -6.35 -12.95 -12.88
C ALA A 41 -7.83 -13.32 -12.77
N SER A 42 -8.28 -13.79 -11.61
CA SER A 42 -9.67 -14.22 -11.48
C SER A 42 -10.46 -12.97 -11.79
N GLN A 43 -11.28 -13.02 -12.84
CA GLN A 43 -12.04 -11.84 -13.27
C GLN A 43 -12.82 -11.26 -12.08
N THR A 44 -13.22 -12.09 -11.11
CA THR A 44 -13.96 -11.69 -9.91
C THR A 44 -13.10 -11.30 -8.68
N ALA A 45 -11.78 -11.20 -8.79
CA ALA A 45 -10.92 -10.92 -7.61
C ALA A 45 -11.22 -9.57 -6.94
N LEU A 46 -11.74 -8.61 -7.72
CA LEU A 46 -12.19 -7.33 -7.22
C LEU A 46 -13.69 -7.31 -6.86
N ASP A 47 -14.34 -8.47 -6.72
CA ASP A 47 -15.72 -8.61 -6.24
C ASP A 47 -15.79 -9.49 -4.98
N ALA A 48 -14.67 -9.66 -4.26
CA ALA A 48 -14.63 -10.49 -3.07
C ALA A 48 -15.46 -9.89 -1.92
N HIS A 49 -15.53 -8.55 -1.82
CA HIS A 49 -16.36 -7.84 -0.85
C HIS A 49 -17.30 -6.84 -1.54
N PRO A 50 -18.51 -7.27 -1.97
CA PRO A 50 -19.52 -6.36 -2.48
C PRO A 50 -20.10 -5.47 -1.37
N LEU A 51 -20.39 -4.21 -1.69
CA LEU A 51 -21.01 -3.28 -0.75
C LEU A 51 -22.42 -3.75 -0.39
N GLN A 52 -22.67 -3.98 0.90
CA GLN A 52 -23.99 -4.35 1.41
C GLN A 52 -24.77 -3.12 1.87
N ALA A 53 -26.10 -3.24 1.87
CA ALA A 53 -26.98 -2.18 2.38
C ALA A 53 -26.61 -1.81 3.83
N GLY A 54 -26.48 -0.51 4.09
CA GLY A 54 -26.10 0.03 5.41
C GLY A 54 -24.62 -0.05 5.75
N GLN A 55 -23.75 -0.58 4.86
CA GLN A 55 -22.31 -0.49 5.04
C GLN A 55 -21.78 0.89 4.66
N ALA A 56 -20.80 1.37 5.43
CA ALA A 56 -20.10 2.63 5.18
C ALA A 56 -19.18 2.55 3.96
N PHE A 57 -18.63 1.36 3.70
CA PHE A 57 -17.77 1.07 2.56
C PHE A 57 -17.63 -0.46 2.42
N ALA A 58 -17.08 -0.88 1.28
CA ALA A 58 -16.45 -2.19 1.11
C ALA A 58 -15.07 -1.99 0.46
N TYR A 59 -14.16 -2.94 0.65
CA TYR A 59 -12.81 -2.81 0.13
C TYR A 59 -12.24 -4.14 -0.36
N ASP A 60 -11.42 -4.08 -1.40
CA ASP A 60 -10.64 -5.21 -1.90
C ASP A 60 -9.20 -4.77 -2.16
N VAL A 61 -8.26 -5.68 -1.91
CA VAL A 61 -6.85 -5.52 -2.27
C VAL A 61 -6.44 -6.72 -3.10
N VAL A 62 -5.96 -6.47 -4.32
CA VAL A 62 -5.56 -7.51 -5.26
C VAL A 62 -4.11 -7.30 -5.67
N LYS A 63 -3.30 -8.34 -5.56
CA LYS A 63 -1.93 -8.39 -6.08
C LYS A 63 -1.96 -9.15 -7.42
N GLY A 64 -1.29 -8.60 -8.43
CA GLY A 64 -1.16 -9.21 -9.75
C GLY A 64 0.24 -9.03 -10.31
N THR A 65 0.52 -9.66 -11.45
CA THR A 65 1.83 -9.58 -12.11
C THR A 65 1.62 -9.56 -13.62
N LEU A 66 2.05 -8.48 -14.28
CA LEU A 66 2.11 -8.47 -15.74
C LEU A 66 3.25 -9.37 -16.20
N SER A 67 2.94 -10.28 -17.10
CA SER A 67 3.80 -11.34 -17.61
C SER A 67 3.81 -11.36 -19.14
N LYS A 68 4.86 -11.94 -19.72
CA LYS A 68 4.97 -12.07 -21.18
C LYS A 68 3.94 -13.00 -21.81
N THR A 69 3.21 -13.76 -21.00
CA THR A 69 2.17 -14.68 -21.46
C THR A 69 0.76 -14.06 -21.43
N ASP A 70 0.63 -12.84 -20.93
CA ASP A 70 -0.68 -12.17 -20.87
C ASP A 70 -1.07 -11.63 -22.25
N ALA A 71 -2.34 -11.23 -22.36
CA ALA A 71 -2.82 -10.55 -23.55
C ALA A 71 -2.03 -9.25 -23.75
N ALA A 72 -1.63 -8.94 -24.97
CA ALA A 72 -0.91 -7.72 -25.29
C ALA A 72 -1.52 -7.00 -26.49
N ASP A 73 -1.34 -5.68 -26.55
CA ASP A 73 -1.67 -4.89 -27.73
C ASP A 73 -0.58 -4.95 -28.82
N ALA A 74 -0.75 -4.17 -29.89
CA ALA A 74 0.18 -4.13 -31.02
C ALA A 74 1.58 -3.67 -30.60
N GLU A 75 1.67 -2.82 -29.58
CA GLU A 75 2.91 -2.30 -29.01
C GLU A 75 3.53 -3.24 -27.97
N LYS A 76 2.94 -4.42 -27.72
CA LYS A 76 3.37 -5.40 -26.70
C LYS A 76 3.28 -4.87 -25.26
N ARG A 77 2.25 -4.08 -24.95
CA ARG A 77 1.87 -3.78 -23.57
C ARG A 77 0.98 -4.91 -23.07
N TYR A 78 1.50 -5.70 -22.15
CA TYR A 78 0.78 -6.81 -21.53
C TYR A 78 -0.33 -6.27 -20.63
N ALA A 79 -1.40 -7.03 -20.48
CA ALA A 79 -2.54 -6.60 -19.70
C ALA A 79 -3.31 -7.73 -19.06
N ASP A 80 -3.75 -7.46 -17.85
CA ASP A 80 -4.73 -8.24 -17.12
C ASP A 80 -6.09 -7.55 -17.14
N SER A 81 -7.16 -8.30 -16.89
CA SER A 81 -8.52 -7.76 -16.84
C SER A 81 -9.31 -8.36 -15.69
N TYR A 82 -10.00 -7.49 -14.97
CA TYR A 82 -10.83 -7.78 -13.82
C TYR A 82 -12.25 -7.28 -14.08
N THR A 83 -13.25 -8.08 -13.77
CA THR A 83 -14.65 -7.69 -13.76
C THR A 83 -15.06 -7.21 -12.38
N LEU A 84 -15.89 -6.17 -12.37
CA LEU A 84 -16.43 -5.54 -11.18
C LEU A 84 -17.95 -5.51 -11.31
N THR A 85 -18.66 -5.91 -10.27
CA THR A 85 -20.12 -5.77 -10.19
C THR A 85 -20.43 -4.54 -9.37
N LEU A 86 -20.86 -3.47 -10.06
CA LEU A 86 -21.12 -2.17 -9.44
C LEU A 86 -22.60 -1.83 -9.52
N ASN A 87 -23.12 -1.11 -8.52
CA ASN A 87 -24.50 -0.63 -8.50
C ASN A 87 -24.59 0.87 -8.78
N ALA A 88 -25.63 1.29 -9.49
CA ALA A 88 -25.90 2.69 -9.75
C ALA A 88 -25.91 3.53 -8.46
N GLY A 89 -25.24 4.68 -8.49
CA GLY A 89 -25.10 5.59 -7.36
C GLY A 89 -23.91 5.29 -6.44
N GLU A 90 -23.35 4.07 -6.45
CA GLU A 90 -22.10 3.79 -5.74
C GLU A 90 -20.97 4.66 -6.28
N GLU A 91 -19.98 4.92 -5.44
CA GLU A 91 -18.71 5.50 -5.85
C GLU A 91 -17.63 4.42 -5.74
N VAL A 92 -17.03 4.07 -6.86
CA VAL A 92 -15.84 3.22 -6.88
C VAL A 92 -14.60 4.11 -6.87
N ARG A 93 -13.68 3.81 -5.95
CA ARG A 93 -12.35 4.42 -5.92
C ARG A 93 -11.31 3.33 -6.15
N LEU A 94 -10.49 3.55 -7.17
CA LEU A 94 -9.43 2.64 -7.58
C LEU A 94 -8.08 3.31 -7.40
N GLU A 95 -7.15 2.52 -6.91
CA GLU A 95 -5.73 2.84 -6.87
C GLU A 95 -4.98 1.65 -7.47
N VAL A 96 -4.13 1.92 -8.45
CA VAL A 96 -3.28 0.90 -9.08
C VAL A 96 -1.85 1.38 -9.02
N ALA A 97 -0.97 0.54 -8.47
CA ALA A 97 0.42 0.89 -8.23
C ALA A 97 1.38 -0.22 -8.66
N SER A 98 2.59 0.16 -9.08
CA SER A 98 3.68 -0.76 -9.39
C SER A 98 5.04 -0.12 -9.14
N ASP A 99 5.97 -0.90 -8.58
CA ASP A 99 7.39 -0.53 -8.44
C ASP A 99 8.21 -0.88 -9.71
N TRP A 100 7.58 -1.51 -10.69
CA TRP A 100 8.27 -2.12 -11.82
C TRP A 100 8.15 -1.32 -13.11
N TYR A 101 7.05 -0.59 -13.29
CA TYR A 101 6.76 0.15 -14.51
C TYR A 101 5.75 1.26 -14.26
N ARG A 102 5.65 2.18 -15.23
CA ARG A 102 4.58 3.18 -15.28
C ARG A 102 3.24 2.52 -15.54
N VAL A 103 2.31 2.68 -14.60
CA VAL A 103 1.00 2.04 -14.65
C VAL A 103 0.09 2.77 -15.62
N SER A 104 -0.65 1.99 -16.41
CA SER A 104 -1.82 2.46 -17.13
C SER A 104 -2.99 1.52 -16.83
N PHE A 105 -4.17 2.06 -16.55
CA PHE A 105 -5.37 1.23 -16.43
C PHE A 105 -6.57 1.91 -17.06
N SER A 106 -7.55 1.11 -17.45
CA SER A 106 -8.83 1.60 -17.95
C SER A 106 -10.01 0.91 -17.29
N LEU A 107 -11.07 1.68 -17.04
CA LEU A 107 -12.36 1.18 -16.60
C LEU A 107 -13.34 1.28 -17.78
N GLU A 108 -13.78 0.12 -18.27
CA GLU A 108 -14.84 -0.02 -19.28
C GLU A 108 -16.19 -0.23 -18.60
N THR A 109 -17.18 0.54 -19.02
CA THR A 109 -18.56 0.49 -18.54
C THR A 109 -19.37 -0.61 -19.26
N PRO A 110 -20.55 -1.02 -18.74
CA PRO A 110 -21.42 -1.97 -19.41
C PRO A 110 -21.81 -1.56 -20.84
N ASP A 111 -21.95 -0.26 -21.11
CA ASP A 111 -22.25 0.33 -22.42
C ASP A 111 -20.99 0.63 -23.26
N LYS A 112 -19.83 0.08 -22.89
CA LYS A 112 -18.56 0.13 -23.63
C LYS A 112 -17.89 1.50 -23.70
N GLN A 113 -18.23 2.41 -22.80
CA GLN A 113 -17.44 3.63 -22.59
C GLN A 113 -16.19 3.29 -21.79
N VAL A 114 -15.08 3.97 -22.08
CA VAL A 114 -13.79 3.69 -21.44
C VAL A 114 -13.22 4.97 -20.84
N THR A 115 -12.84 4.90 -19.58
CA THR A 115 -12.02 5.93 -18.91
C THR A 115 -10.64 5.36 -18.62
N THR A 116 -9.58 6.05 -19.01
CA THR A 116 -8.19 5.58 -18.85
C THR A 116 -7.40 6.51 -17.96
N GLN A 117 -6.58 5.95 -17.10
CA GLN A 117 -5.56 6.63 -16.31
C GLN A 117 -4.19 6.11 -16.76
N THR A 118 -3.27 7.00 -17.09
CA THR A 118 -1.95 6.63 -17.62
C THR A 118 -0.91 7.52 -17.00
N ASP A 119 0.11 6.91 -16.41
CA ASP A 119 1.26 7.64 -15.92
C ASP A 119 2.19 8.01 -17.08
N HIS A 120 2.35 9.30 -17.31
CA HIS A 120 3.23 9.89 -18.32
C HIS A 120 4.47 10.56 -17.73
N GLU A 121 4.58 10.61 -16.40
CA GLU A 121 5.67 11.26 -15.71
C GLU A 121 6.97 10.46 -15.83
N GLU A 122 8.08 11.06 -15.38
CA GLU A 122 9.32 10.31 -15.16
C GLU A 122 9.08 9.19 -14.15
N PHE A 123 9.74 8.03 -14.34
CA PHE A 123 9.55 6.87 -13.47
C PHE A 123 10.59 6.86 -12.34
N PRO A 124 10.22 7.24 -11.09
CA PRO A 124 11.15 7.30 -9.96
C PRO A 124 11.44 5.92 -9.32
N GLY A 125 11.03 4.82 -9.94
CA GLY A 125 11.06 3.48 -9.33
C GLY A 125 9.75 3.05 -8.67
N PHE A 126 8.70 3.86 -8.82
CA PHE A 126 7.31 3.49 -8.54
C PHE A 126 6.38 4.31 -9.43
N SER A 127 5.16 3.82 -9.62
CA SER A 127 4.11 4.50 -10.37
C SER A 127 2.77 4.20 -9.75
N ILE A 128 1.90 5.19 -9.78
CA ILE A 128 0.55 5.08 -9.25
C ILE A 128 -0.44 5.89 -10.06
N GLN A 129 -1.62 5.30 -10.26
CA GLN A 129 -2.76 5.96 -10.87
C GLN A 129 -4.01 5.73 -10.02
N LYS A 130 -4.88 6.74 -9.98
CA LYS A 130 -6.11 6.73 -9.19
C LYS A 130 -7.32 7.05 -10.07
N LEU A 131 -8.47 6.47 -9.74
CA LEU A 131 -9.75 6.84 -10.34
C LEU A 131 -10.82 6.92 -9.25
N LYS A 132 -11.54 8.04 -9.20
CA LYS A 132 -12.81 8.16 -8.49
C LYS A 132 -13.93 8.19 -9.53
N TYR A 133 -14.86 7.25 -9.47
CA TYR A 133 -15.91 7.10 -10.47
C TYR A 133 -17.26 6.86 -9.80
N THR A 134 -18.22 7.75 -10.06
CA THR A 134 -19.61 7.56 -9.64
C THR A 134 -20.32 6.68 -10.67
N VAL A 135 -20.87 5.56 -10.21
CA VAL A 135 -21.44 4.51 -11.06
C VAL A 135 -22.79 4.97 -11.61
N PRO A 136 -22.94 5.23 -12.93
CA PRO A 136 -24.19 5.74 -13.48
C PRO A 136 -25.26 4.65 -13.64
N ALA A 137 -24.86 3.39 -13.82
CA ALA A 137 -25.76 2.28 -14.07
C ALA A 137 -25.23 1.00 -13.42
N SER A 138 -26.12 0.19 -12.83
CA SER A 138 -25.73 -1.10 -12.29
C SER A 138 -25.32 -2.04 -13.41
N GLY A 139 -24.26 -2.81 -13.20
CA GLY A 139 -23.82 -3.82 -14.16
C GLY A 139 -22.38 -4.25 -13.96
N THR A 140 -21.88 -4.98 -14.96
CA THR A 140 -20.50 -5.47 -15.00
C THR A 140 -19.60 -4.46 -15.69
N TYR A 141 -18.64 -3.94 -14.93
CA TYR A 141 -17.55 -3.10 -15.41
C TYR A 141 -16.29 -3.95 -15.61
N THR A 142 -15.40 -3.52 -16.49
CA THR A 142 -14.11 -4.20 -16.70
C THR A 142 -12.96 -3.25 -16.43
N LEU A 143 -12.15 -3.56 -15.42
CA LEU A 143 -10.89 -2.89 -15.14
C LEU A 143 -9.76 -3.62 -15.87
N ARG A 144 -9.09 -2.96 -16.80
CA ARG A 144 -7.91 -3.48 -17.50
C ARG A 144 -6.66 -2.81 -16.95
N ILE A 145 -5.72 -3.60 -16.45
CA ILE A 145 -4.42 -3.12 -15.95
C ILE A 145 -3.36 -3.38 -17.00
N SER A 146 -2.48 -2.43 -17.25
CA SER A 146 -1.38 -2.53 -18.20
C SER A 146 -0.21 -1.61 -17.80
N SER A 147 0.81 -1.56 -18.64
CA SER A 147 1.92 -0.63 -18.54
C SER A 147 1.78 0.50 -19.56
N THR A 148 2.23 1.71 -19.22
CA THR A 148 2.36 2.80 -20.20
C THR A 148 3.34 2.41 -21.31
N ASP A 149 4.47 1.81 -20.91
CA ASP A 149 5.56 1.46 -21.81
C ASP A 149 5.44 0.03 -22.36
N PRO A 150 5.89 -0.22 -23.60
CA PRO A 150 6.02 -1.56 -24.19
C PRO A 150 6.87 -2.54 -23.37
N ASN A 151 6.56 -3.83 -23.48
CA ASN A 151 7.36 -4.95 -22.98
C ASN A 151 7.64 -4.96 -21.46
N GLN A 152 6.89 -4.20 -20.66
CA GLN A 152 7.07 -4.16 -19.21
C GLN A 152 6.39 -5.35 -18.53
N THR A 153 7.06 -5.91 -17.54
CA THR A 153 6.53 -7.01 -16.72
C THR A 153 6.89 -6.73 -15.27
N GLY A 154 6.06 -7.21 -14.35
CA GLY A 154 6.30 -7.01 -12.93
C GLY A 154 5.01 -6.95 -12.12
N ASP A 155 5.18 -6.88 -10.82
CA ASP A 155 4.07 -6.92 -9.89
C ASP A 155 3.33 -5.58 -9.86
N TYR A 156 2.04 -5.66 -9.58
CA TYR A 156 1.19 -4.52 -9.29
C TYR A 156 0.22 -4.82 -8.16
N LEU A 157 -0.29 -3.76 -7.57
CA LEU A 157 -1.29 -3.78 -6.51
C LEU A 157 -2.50 -2.95 -6.94
N ILE A 158 -3.69 -3.50 -6.75
CA ILE A 158 -4.97 -2.78 -6.88
C ILE A 158 -5.56 -2.63 -5.49
N ARG A 159 -5.95 -1.42 -5.11
CA ARG A 159 -6.88 -1.18 -3.99
C ARG A 159 -8.17 -0.62 -4.55
N LYS A 160 -9.28 -1.27 -4.20
CA LYS A 160 -10.63 -0.83 -4.55
C LYS A 160 -11.37 -0.50 -3.27
N TYR A 161 -11.99 0.68 -3.24
CA TYR A 161 -13.04 1.00 -2.28
C TYR A 161 -14.36 1.18 -3.02
N LEU A 162 -15.44 0.68 -2.44
CA LEU A 162 -16.82 1.01 -2.81
C LEU A 162 -17.43 1.82 -1.68
N LEU A 163 -18.02 2.97 -2.02
CA LEU A 163 -18.76 3.79 -1.09
C LEU A 163 -20.21 3.91 -1.53
N PRO A 164 -21.16 3.95 -0.58
CA PRO A 164 -22.55 4.24 -0.89
C PRO A 164 -22.70 5.66 -1.49
N SER A 165 -23.80 5.88 -2.20
CA SER A 165 -24.17 7.19 -2.75
C SER A 165 -24.27 8.26 -1.65
N GLU A 166 -24.92 7.91 -0.54
CA GLU A 166 -25.01 8.72 0.66
C GLU A 166 -23.97 8.29 1.70
N SER A 167 -23.33 9.25 2.37
CA SER A 167 -22.33 8.95 3.38
C SER A 167 -22.95 8.21 4.57
N VAL A 168 -22.50 6.99 4.82
CA VAL A 168 -22.83 6.21 6.01
C VAL A 168 -21.58 6.14 6.88
N LEU A 169 -21.70 6.46 8.17
CA LEU A 169 -20.60 6.33 9.11
C LEU A 169 -20.50 4.89 9.63
N PRO A 170 -19.29 4.39 9.94
CA PRO A 170 -19.14 3.10 10.62
C PRO A 170 -19.90 3.06 11.94
N ALA A 171 -20.50 1.90 12.26
CA ALA A 171 -21.18 1.68 13.53
C ALA A 171 -20.23 1.92 14.72
N GLU A 172 -20.76 2.26 15.90
CA GLU A 172 -19.96 2.41 17.13
C GLU A 172 -19.20 1.13 17.50
N THR A 173 -19.72 -0.03 17.13
CA THR A 173 -19.11 -1.35 17.34
C THR A 173 -18.15 -1.77 16.23
N ALA A 174 -17.92 -0.95 15.20
CA ALA A 174 -17.01 -1.26 14.11
C ALA A 174 -15.60 -1.55 14.63
N SER A 175 -14.93 -2.53 14.03
CA SER A 175 -13.58 -2.92 14.41
C SER A 175 -12.57 -1.82 14.12
N PHE A 176 -11.38 -1.91 14.70
CA PHE A 176 -10.29 -0.99 14.38
C PHE A 176 -9.95 -1.01 12.88
N CYS A 177 -9.94 -2.21 12.26
CA CYS A 177 -9.68 -2.35 10.84
C CYS A 177 -10.75 -1.66 9.98
N ASP A 178 -12.03 -1.84 10.31
CA ASP A 178 -13.12 -1.18 9.58
C ASP A 178 -13.01 0.35 9.67
N ARG A 179 -12.64 0.87 10.85
CA ARG A 179 -12.46 2.30 11.09
C ARG A 179 -11.28 2.88 10.32
N ILE A 180 -10.16 2.14 10.26
CA ILE A 180 -9.01 2.53 9.42
C ILE A 180 -9.40 2.53 7.95
N HIS A 181 -9.99 1.46 7.43
CA HIS A 181 -10.32 1.38 6.01
C HIS A 181 -11.40 2.39 5.61
N PHE A 182 -12.37 2.68 6.47
CA PHE A 182 -13.28 3.80 6.25
C PHE A 182 -12.53 5.12 6.11
N LEU A 183 -11.58 5.39 7.01
CA LEU A 183 -10.82 6.63 6.99
C LEU A 183 -9.93 6.74 5.74
N LEU A 184 -9.27 5.65 5.35
CA LEU A 184 -8.49 5.57 4.10
C LEU A 184 -9.38 5.81 2.87
N ALA A 185 -10.57 5.21 2.84
CA ALA A 185 -11.55 5.47 1.79
C ALA A 185 -11.84 6.97 1.72
N GLN A 186 -12.06 7.66 2.84
CA GLN A 186 -12.32 9.11 2.85
C GLN A 186 -11.10 9.97 2.43
N HIS A 187 -9.88 9.55 2.76
CA HIS A 187 -8.65 10.28 2.44
C HIS A 187 -8.47 10.51 0.93
N GLN A 188 -8.87 9.54 0.10
CA GLN A 188 -8.78 9.62 -1.35
C GLN A 188 -9.56 10.79 -1.99
N ASP A 189 -10.46 11.44 -1.24
CA ASP A 189 -11.16 12.66 -1.66
C ASP A 189 -11.02 13.76 -0.61
N HIS A 190 -9.84 13.80 0.01
CA HIS A 190 -9.47 14.76 1.04
C HIS A 190 -10.58 14.91 2.10
N PHE A 191 -11.11 13.78 2.60
CA PHE A 191 -12.12 13.75 3.65
C PHE A 191 -13.41 14.55 3.35
N SER A 192 -13.71 14.87 2.08
CA SER A 192 -14.81 15.75 1.68
C SER A 192 -16.16 15.38 2.30
N ARG A 193 -16.45 14.09 2.46
CA ARG A 193 -17.71 13.55 3.01
C ARG A 193 -17.81 13.59 4.54
N ILE A 194 -16.70 13.79 5.24
CA ILE A 194 -16.66 13.81 6.71
C ILE A 194 -16.13 15.13 7.28
N LYS A 195 -15.56 16.02 6.46
CA LYS A 195 -15.09 17.34 6.87
C LYS A 195 -16.26 18.27 7.17
N GLY A 196 -16.28 18.79 8.38
CA GLY A 196 -17.27 19.73 8.88
C GLY A 196 -16.79 21.18 8.84
N LYS A 197 -17.30 21.98 9.77
CA LYS A 197 -17.00 23.42 9.86
C LYS A 197 -15.58 23.65 10.37
N LYS A 198 -14.94 24.71 9.85
CA LYS A 198 -13.69 25.23 10.40
C LYS A 198 -13.88 25.65 11.87
N THR A 199 -12.99 25.21 12.75
CA THR A 199 -13.01 25.49 14.19
C THR A 199 -12.00 26.57 14.60
N ARG A 200 -10.78 26.52 14.05
CA ARG A 200 -9.71 27.48 14.35
C ARG A 200 -8.63 27.51 13.26
N THR A 201 -7.70 28.44 13.41
CA THR A 201 -6.46 28.53 12.62
C THR A 201 -5.26 28.63 13.57
N ASP A 202 -4.24 27.82 13.34
CA ASP A 202 -2.90 27.97 13.93
C ASP A 202 -1.96 28.62 12.89
N LYS A 203 -1.01 29.42 13.36
CA LYS A 203 -0.01 30.14 12.55
C LYS A 203 1.44 29.91 13.04
N LYS A 204 1.65 29.03 14.02
CA LYS A 204 2.96 28.84 14.67
C LYS A 204 3.99 28.12 13.79
N ALA A 205 3.55 27.25 12.90
CA ALA A 205 4.40 26.42 12.04
C ALA A 205 3.82 26.39 10.62
N GLY A 206 3.62 27.57 10.04
CA GLY A 206 2.77 27.75 8.85
C GLY A 206 1.31 27.92 9.23
N ILE A 207 0.44 28.08 8.22
CA ILE A 207 -0.99 28.23 8.42
C ILE A 207 -1.66 26.84 8.40
N THR A 208 -2.21 26.44 9.54
CA THR A 208 -3.00 25.22 9.68
C THR A 208 -4.43 25.57 10.05
N GLU A 209 -5.39 25.13 9.23
CA GLU A 209 -6.80 25.26 9.54
C GLU A 209 -7.34 23.97 10.12
N HIS A 210 -8.08 24.08 11.22
CA HIS A 210 -8.69 22.95 11.91
C HIS A 210 -10.17 22.89 11.57
N TYR A 211 -10.68 21.68 11.35
CA TYR A 211 -12.06 21.40 10.98
C TYR A 211 -12.66 20.34 11.89
N GLN A 212 -13.96 20.46 12.18
CA GLN A 212 -14.73 19.37 12.76
C GLN A 212 -14.75 18.19 11.78
N THR A 213 -14.97 16.99 12.32
CA THR A 213 -15.25 15.80 11.52
C THR A 213 -16.55 15.16 12.01
N ALA A 214 -17.37 14.68 11.09
CA ALA A 214 -18.54 13.87 11.43
C ALA A 214 -18.14 12.46 11.93
N PHE A 215 -16.94 12.01 11.59
CA PHE A 215 -16.39 10.72 12.01
C PHE A 215 -15.44 10.90 13.19
N ALA A 216 -15.80 10.33 14.34
CA ALA A 216 -14.88 10.10 15.45
C ALA A 216 -14.32 8.68 15.35
N PHE A 217 -12.99 8.56 15.33
CA PHE A 217 -12.35 7.25 15.12
C PHE A 217 -12.72 6.27 16.23
N LEU A 218 -12.72 6.75 17.49
CA LEU A 218 -13.33 6.04 18.62
C LEU A 218 -14.47 6.90 19.18
N PRO A 219 -15.62 6.31 19.53
CA PRO A 219 -16.72 7.05 20.13
C PRO A 219 -16.28 7.90 21.32
N GLY A 220 -16.70 9.16 21.34
CA GLY A 220 -16.39 10.12 22.41
C GLY A 220 -14.94 10.61 22.46
N LYS A 221 -14.05 10.15 21.56
CA LYS A 221 -12.68 10.67 21.48
C LYS A 221 -12.59 11.90 20.57
N PRO A 222 -11.74 12.89 20.90
CA PRO A 222 -11.50 14.03 20.03
C PRO A 222 -10.90 13.59 18.69
N SER A 223 -11.52 14.02 17.60
CA SER A 223 -11.03 13.87 16.23
C SER A 223 -11.20 15.17 15.47
N GLU A 224 -10.30 15.46 14.54
CA GLU A 224 -10.31 16.67 13.72
C GLU A 224 -9.70 16.40 12.35
N ILE A 225 -10.01 17.28 11.39
CA ILE A 225 -9.34 17.35 10.10
C ILE A 225 -8.53 18.63 10.05
N LEU A 226 -7.29 18.54 9.60
CA LEU A 226 -6.35 19.63 9.49
C LEU A 226 -6.10 19.92 8.01
N LEU A 227 -5.98 21.18 7.64
CA LEU A 227 -5.50 21.62 6.32
C LEU A 227 -4.24 22.46 6.52
N GLU A 228 -3.11 21.97 6.04
CA GLU A 228 -1.86 22.72 5.91
C GLU A 228 -1.93 23.52 4.62
N THR A 229 -2.22 24.82 4.70
CA THR A 229 -2.68 25.59 3.53
C THR A 229 -1.58 25.83 2.50
N GLU A 230 -0.32 25.87 2.92
CA GLU A 230 0.81 26.10 1.99
C GLU A 230 1.08 24.87 1.11
N GLN A 231 0.88 23.68 1.67
CA GLN A 231 1.07 22.40 1.00
C GLN A 231 -0.23 21.83 0.42
N GLU A 232 -1.36 22.50 0.68
CA GLU A 232 -2.71 22.03 0.42
C GLU A 232 -2.98 20.60 0.94
N LYS A 233 -2.26 20.19 1.99
CA LYS A 233 -2.31 18.84 2.54
C LYS A 233 -3.41 18.75 3.59
N MET A 234 -4.33 17.80 3.44
CA MET A 234 -5.33 17.51 4.46
C MET A 234 -5.00 16.26 5.25
N LYS A 235 -5.18 16.35 6.57
CA LYS A 235 -4.82 15.31 7.53
C LYS A 235 -5.98 15.01 8.45
N TYR A 236 -6.16 13.77 8.82
CA TYR A 236 -7.06 13.40 9.91
C TYR A 236 -6.25 13.12 11.17
N GLN A 237 -6.69 13.63 12.32
CA GLN A 237 -6.03 13.38 13.60
C GLN A 237 -7.04 12.99 14.67
N THR A 238 -6.69 12.01 15.52
CA THR A 238 -7.53 11.58 16.64
C THR A 238 -6.71 11.15 17.84
N ILE A 239 -7.23 11.39 19.05
CA ILE A 239 -6.65 10.83 20.28
C ILE A 239 -7.28 9.46 20.53
N LEU A 240 -6.49 8.38 20.45
CA LEU A 240 -6.99 7.03 20.72
C LEU A 240 -7.11 6.78 22.23
N ALA A 241 -6.10 7.20 23.00
CA ALA A 241 -6.04 6.95 24.43
C ALA A 241 -5.29 8.04 25.18
N GLU A 242 -5.56 8.15 26.48
CA GLU A 242 -4.91 9.09 27.39
C GLU A 242 -4.65 8.41 28.74
N PHE A 243 -3.46 8.61 29.29
CA PHE A 243 -3.01 7.96 30.52
C PHE A 243 -2.24 8.92 31.44
N PRO A 244 -2.30 8.71 32.78
CA PRO A 244 -1.53 9.49 33.73
C PRO A 244 -0.02 9.17 33.72
N THR A 245 0.38 7.99 33.22
CA THR A 245 1.78 7.58 33.15
C THR A 245 2.20 7.19 31.74
N LYS A 246 3.50 7.34 31.46
CA LYS A 246 4.08 7.03 30.16
C LYS A 246 4.05 5.53 29.88
N GLU A 247 4.22 4.71 30.89
CA GLU A 247 4.25 3.25 30.80
C GLU A 247 2.91 2.70 30.31
N GLN A 248 1.80 3.22 30.84
CA GLN A 248 0.45 2.85 30.40
C GLN A 248 0.20 3.26 28.93
N ALA A 249 0.62 4.48 28.56
CA ALA A 249 0.51 4.94 27.18
C ALA A 249 1.35 4.11 26.21
N LEU A 250 2.55 3.68 26.61
CA LEU A 250 3.42 2.86 25.79
C LEU A 250 2.85 1.45 25.56
N GLN A 251 2.20 0.88 26.57
CA GLN A 251 1.54 -0.42 26.43
C GLN A 251 0.44 -0.37 25.36
N VAL A 252 -0.45 0.63 25.44
CA VAL A 252 -1.55 0.80 24.48
C VAL A 252 -1.05 1.23 23.10
N HIS A 253 0.03 2.01 23.02
CA HIS A 253 0.70 2.34 21.76
C HIS A 253 1.14 1.06 21.02
N LYS A 254 1.78 0.12 21.71
CA LYS A 254 2.19 -1.18 21.14
C LYS A 254 1.00 -2.01 20.65
N GLU A 255 -0.10 -2.01 21.39
CA GLU A 255 -1.33 -2.72 21.01
C GLU A 255 -1.93 -2.16 19.71
N TYR A 256 -1.98 -0.83 19.57
CA TYR A 256 -2.46 -0.21 18.32
C TYR A 256 -1.50 -0.42 17.15
N ILE A 257 -0.17 -0.42 17.36
CA ILE A 257 0.78 -0.80 16.31
C ILE A 257 0.46 -2.19 15.77
N GLN A 258 0.20 -3.16 16.65
CA GLN A 258 -0.14 -4.52 16.22
C GLN A 258 -1.46 -4.55 15.42
N GLN A 259 -2.48 -3.84 15.90
CA GLN A 259 -3.74 -3.73 15.15
C GLN A 259 -3.52 -3.11 13.77
N MET A 260 -2.77 -2.02 13.66
CA MET A 260 -2.45 -1.39 12.37
C MET A 260 -1.75 -2.36 11.41
N LYS A 261 -0.71 -3.07 11.88
CA LYS A 261 0.00 -4.08 11.08
C LYS A 261 -0.90 -5.24 10.64
N THR A 262 -1.87 -5.60 11.47
CA THR A 262 -2.83 -6.67 11.16
C THR A 262 -3.84 -6.21 10.11
N CYS A 263 -4.33 -4.97 10.20
CA CYS A 263 -5.36 -4.45 9.28
C CYS A 263 -4.81 -4.09 7.89
N LEU A 264 -3.54 -3.68 7.82
CA LEU A 264 -2.97 -3.03 6.64
C LEU A 264 -1.94 -3.91 5.92
N ASP A 265 -2.42 -4.99 5.30
CA ASP A 265 -1.54 -5.86 4.51
C ASP A 265 -0.85 -5.10 3.37
N GLY A 266 0.44 -5.38 3.18
CA GLY A 266 1.29 -4.76 2.18
C GLY A 266 1.74 -3.32 2.47
N TRP A 267 1.33 -2.72 3.60
CA TRP A 267 1.88 -1.44 4.04
C TRP A 267 3.29 -1.62 4.59
N GLN A 268 4.16 -0.65 4.33
CA GLN A 268 5.54 -0.66 4.78
C GLN A 268 5.69 0.20 6.03
N SER A 269 6.39 -0.29 7.05
CA SER A 269 6.77 0.53 8.19
C SER A 269 7.98 1.38 7.84
N ASP A 270 7.98 2.64 8.27
CA ASP A 270 9.12 3.54 8.11
C ASP A 270 10.32 3.08 8.97
N GLU A 271 11.54 3.27 8.47
CA GLU A 271 12.80 3.01 9.18
C GLU A 271 12.94 3.85 10.46
N PHE A 272 12.28 5.01 10.53
CA PHE A 272 12.25 5.88 11.72
C PHE A 272 11.19 5.49 12.74
N SER A 273 10.43 4.41 12.50
CA SER A 273 9.49 3.85 13.47
C SER A 273 10.23 3.19 14.64
N GLY A 274 10.02 3.65 15.87
CA GLY A 274 10.64 3.00 17.02
C GLY A 274 10.42 3.67 18.37
N GLU A 275 10.61 2.89 19.44
CA GLU A 275 10.43 3.34 20.83
C GLU A 275 11.27 4.59 21.17
N LYS A 276 12.42 4.75 20.50
CA LYS A 276 13.30 5.92 20.66
C LYS A 276 12.61 7.23 20.27
N PHE A 277 11.78 7.20 19.24
CA PHE A 277 11.09 8.36 18.70
C PHE A 277 9.66 8.50 19.24
N GLN A 278 9.17 7.51 20.00
CA GLN A 278 7.78 7.47 20.49
C GLN A 278 6.77 7.63 19.36
N GLU A 279 7.16 7.20 18.18
CA GLU A 279 6.41 7.34 16.94
C GLU A 279 6.54 6.04 16.17
N PHE A 280 5.44 5.66 15.55
CA PHE A 280 5.37 4.57 14.60
C PHE A 280 4.64 5.08 13.37
N SER A 281 5.16 4.81 12.19
CA SER A 281 4.53 5.17 10.94
C SER A 281 4.56 4.00 9.97
N MET A 282 3.54 3.99 9.11
CA MET A 282 3.48 3.07 7.99
C MET A 282 2.80 3.74 6.80
N SER A 283 3.16 3.33 5.60
CA SER A 283 2.64 3.93 4.38
C SER A 283 2.18 2.90 3.36
N SER A 284 1.20 3.33 2.57
CA SER A 284 0.95 2.82 1.23
C SER A 284 1.73 3.69 0.22
N TYR A 285 1.36 3.63 -1.05
CA TYR A 285 1.85 4.55 -2.07
C TYR A 285 1.27 5.97 -1.92
N THR A 286 0.17 6.12 -1.19
CA THR A 286 -0.70 7.32 -1.25
C THR A 286 -1.13 7.83 0.10
N ASP A 287 -0.98 6.99 1.12
CA ASP A 287 -1.45 7.23 2.45
C ASP A 287 -0.28 7.02 3.42
N PHE A 288 -0.20 7.90 4.41
CA PHE A 288 0.77 7.80 5.48
C PHE A 288 0.05 7.82 6.83
N LEU A 289 0.17 6.74 7.60
CA LEU A 289 -0.41 6.66 8.93
C LEU A 289 0.67 6.82 9.99
N THR A 290 0.38 7.61 11.01
CA THR A 290 1.25 7.82 12.17
C THR A 290 0.54 7.45 13.46
N LEU A 291 1.30 6.90 14.40
CA LEU A 291 0.89 6.66 15.77
C LEU A 291 1.94 7.25 16.71
N THR A 292 1.62 8.39 17.30
CA THR A 292 2.53 9.17 18.14
C THR A 292 2.12 9.08 19.61
N LEU A 293 3.07 8.80 20.49
CA LEU A 293 2.94 8.98 21.93
C LEU A 293 3.51 10.35 22.31
N ARG A 294 2.67 11.24 22.87
CA ARG A 294 3.10 12.59 23.27
C ARG A 294 2.67 12.92 24.70
N GLU A 295 3.46 13.77 25.37
CA GLU A 295 3.08 14.37 26.66
C GLU A 295 2.24 15.63 26.41
N ALA A 296 1.00 15.63 26.89
CA ALA A 296 -0.01 16.67 26.70
C ALA A 296 -0.28 17.44 28.01
N GLY A 297 0.77 17.76 28.76
CA GLY A 297 0.73 18.43 30.05
C GLY A 297 1.24 17.55 31.20
N LYS A 298 1.18 18.07 32.43
CA LYS A 298 1.72 17.37 33.61
C LYS A 298 1.03 16.03 33.82
N LYS A 299 1.79 14.93 33.73
CA LYS A 299 1.30 13.55 33.95
C LYS A 299 0.09 13.22 33.06
N LYS A 300 0.16 13.60 31.78
CA LYS A 300 -0.88 13.31 30.80
C LYS A 300 -0.21 12.90 29.49
N TYR A 301 -0.30 11.63 29.15
CA TYR A 301 0.28 11.05 27.96
C TYR A 301 -0.83 10.61 27.00
N GLN A 302 -0.72 10.97 25.74
CA GLN A 302 -1.71 10.69 24.71
C GLN A 302 -1.11 9.79 23.63
N VAL A 303 -1.92 8.83 23.16
CA VAL A 303 -1.66 8.08 21.93
C VAL A 303 -2.52 8.70 20.84
N VAL A 304 -1.88 9.24 19.81
CA VAL A 304 -2.51 9.99 18.71
C VAL A 304 -2.31 9.25 17.42
N LEU A 305 -3.40 9.01 16.69
CA LEU A 305 -3.39 8.47 15.33
C LEU A 305 -3.56 9.63 14.34
N GLY A 306 -2.67 9.70 13.35
CA GLY A 306 -2.74 10.59 12.21
C GLY A 306 -2.88 9.83 10.90
N LEU A 307 -3.64 10.36 9.94
CA LEU A 307 -3.63 9.96 8.54
C LEU A 307 -3.35 11.18 7.68
N ASP A 308 -2.37 11.01 6.80
CA ASP A 308 -1.68 12.02 6.00
C ASP A 308 -1.59 11.62 4.52
#